data_AF-A0A9Q0WN55-F1
#
_entry.id   AF-A0A9Q0WN55-F1
#
_cell.length_a   1.000
_cell.length_b   1.000
_cell.length_c   1.000
_cell.angle_alpha   90.00
_cell.angle_beta   90.00
_cell.angle_gamma   90.00
#
_symmetry.space_group_name_H-M   'P 1'
#
loop_
_entity.id
_entity.type
_entity.pdbx_description
1 polymer ?
#
loop_
_entity_poly.entity_id
_entity_poly.type
_entity_poly.pdbx_seq_one_letter_code
_entity_poly.pdbx_strand_id
1 'polypeptide(L)'
;MEIFAEGNFLSRNMSLVLEPPLLPRDIHAAPPESFLIKLSEVIGSFTTLRKMALFWCKIVTEIRRLWSEELYIPGIPMDEIPDLNSCRLYQQLQVVNSCISRKKWRTLATQSIESVMRHAGSCSEESADLQGTVTSHLLYARISTGELVLRLGVDRPAGNLSLLETGEPVYSPITQEGPLLTEDLIKETEEFVLRTGSVGAGCSQLLSDMQAFKAANPGCILEDFVRWHSPPDWTEGEPSDEAQEYVDQVDSSSTRGQLSSRMQKEGNLWRELWETAKPVPAVKQAPLFDVDLAVEGILNDLEEIPPVELFEQLFISLLGLGFVMAEAKLSCNNDLLKIFLECKDYIAVTCQGNIWSDKMDDLCQVYETVESMFLNPEEVLKAASQMEESNTVGEPKRRLKMLGLSFGSKEKNLRNPSKDVKNSEENSSRQPFSSFFDGKSSLFLKKPPRPESVSVGDKAACHDENENDWTIV
;
A
#
# COMPACT_ATOMS: atom_id res chain seq x y z
N MET A 1 1.87 19.88 -19.85
CA MET A 1 1.06 19.81 -18.61
C MET A 1 1.74 18.75 -17.74
N GLU A 2 2.75 19.19 -17.00
CA GLU A 2 3.71 18.35 -16.28
C GLU A 2 3.22 18.17 -14.84
N ILE A 3 2.35 17.18 -14.58
CA ILE A 3 1.96 16.86 -13.19
C ILE A 3 3.05 16.04 -12.49
N PHE A 4 3.91 15.35 -13.26
CA PHE A 4 4.99 14.49 -12.74
C PHE A 4 6.36 14.71 -13.40
N ALA A 5 6.53 15.66 -14.33
CA ALA A 5 7.73 15.71 -15.18
C ALA A 5 8.97 16.36 -14.53
N GLU A 6 8.82 17.08 -13.42
CA GLU A 6 9.98 17.57 -12.67
C GLU A 6 10.18 16.70 -11.43
N GLY A 7 11.08 15.72 -11.56
CA GLY A 7 11.60 14.88 -10.47
C GLY A 7 12.35 15.64 -9.36
N ASN A 8 12.03 16.91 -9.11
CA ASN A 8 12.41 17.64 -7.91
C ASN A 8 11.26 17.57 -6.90
N PHE A 9 10.98 16.35 -6.43
CA PHE A 9 10.13 16.15 -5.27
C PHE A 9 10.84 16.79 -4.07
N LEU A 10 10.24 17.84 -3.50
CA LEU A 10 10.71 18.44 -2.25
C LEU A 10 10.75 17.36 -1.17
N SER A 11 11.94 16.80 -0.93
CA SER A 11 12.19 15.93 0.20
C SER A 11 12.13 16.80 1.46
N ARG A 12 11.11 16.61 2.30
CA ARG A 12 11.13 17.19 3.64
C ARG A 12 12.17 16.41 4.44
N ASN A 13 13.15 17.11 5.00
CA ASN A 13 14.23 16.49 5.75
C ASN A 13 13.70 16.09 7.14
N MET A 14 13.01 14.94 7.22
CA MET A 14 12.47 14.37 8.46
C MET A 14 13.54 13.57 9.25
N SER A 15 14.82 13.94 9.15
CA SER A 15 15.96 13.16 9.64
C SER A 15 16.15 13.12 11.17
N LEU A 16 15.12 13.43 11.98
CA LEU A 16 15.25 13.56 13.43
C LEU A 16 14.18 12.82 14.25
N VAL A 17 13.40 11.91 13.66
CA VAL A 17 12.49 11.06 14.45
C VAL A 17 13.08 9.64 14.49
N LEU A 18 13.66 9.28 15.64
CA LEU A 18 14.29 7.97 15.91
C LEU A 18 13.26 6.83 16.04
N GLU A 19 11.97 7.14 16.08
CA GLU A 19 10.86 6.19 16.04
C GLU A 19 9.83 6.63 15.00
N PRO A 20 9.13 5.71 14.30
CA PRO A 20 8.03 6.11 13.42
C PRO A 20 6.96 6.85 14.24
N PRO A 21 6.44 8.00 13.76
CA PRO A 21 5.40 8.71 14.48
C PRO A 21 4.19 7.80 14.68
N LEU A 22 3.76 7.61 15.93
CA LEU A 22 2.69 6.67 16.27
C LEU A 22 1.30 7.19 15.85
N LEU A 23 1.06 8.50 15.94
CA LEU A 23 -0.28 9.04 15.72
C LEU A 23 -0.84 8.77 14.31
N PRO A 24 -0.09 8.95 13.21
CA PRO A 24 -0.58 8.60 11.88
C PRO A 24 -1.10 7.15 11.80
N ARG A 25 -0.45 6.20 12.50
CA ARG A 25 -0.94 4.82 12.56
C ARG A 25 -2.19 4.70 13.42
N ASP A 26 -2.22 5.38 14.56
CA ASP A 26 -3.35 5.32 15.50
C ASP A 26 -4.66 5.84 14.89
N ILE A 27 -4.57 6.78 13.94
CA ILE A 27 -5.74 7.36 13.25
C ILE A 27 -5.93 6.83 11.83
N HIS A 28 -5.15 5.84 11.40
CA HIS A 28 -5.13 5.37 10.02
C HIS A 28 -4.93 6.49 8.98
N ALA A 29 -3.99 7.41 9.20
CA ALA A 29 -3.60 8.44 8.24
C ALA A 29 -2.57 7.91 7.22
N ALA A 30 -2.48 8.58 6.06
CA ALA A 30 -1.42 8.28 5.11
C ALA A 30 -0.02 8.67 5.65
N PRO A 31 1.05 7.98 5.22
CA PRO A 31 2.42 8.35 5.59
C PRO A 31 2.76 9.80 5.19
N PRO A 32 3.50 10.57 6.02
CA PRO A 32 3.76 12.01 5.81
C PRO A 32 4.37 12.40 4.45
N GLU A 33 5.20 11.54 3.87
CA GLU A 33 5.88 11.79 2.58
C GLU A 33 5.13 11.21 1.36
N SER A 34 3.94 10.65 1.58
CA SER A 34 3.18 9.97 0.54
C SER A 34 2.58 10.93 -0.49
N PHE A 35 2.27 10.36 -1.67
CA PHE A 35 1.44 11.03 -2.69
C PHE A 35 0.15 11.61 -2.11
N LEU A 36 -0.52 10.85 -1.25
CA LEU A 36 -1.85 11.21 -0.75
C LEU A 36 -1.81 12.47 0.10
N ILE A 37 -0.75 12.69 0.88
CA ILE A 37 -0.56 13.94 1.63
C ILE A 37 -0.51 15.16 0.70
N LYS A 38 0.30 15.08 -0.36
CA LYS A 38 0.43 16.16 -1.35
C LYS A 38 -0.90 16.41 -2.08
N LEU A 39 -1.60 15.34 -2.42
CA LEU A 39 -2.93 15.40 -3.01
C LEU A 39 -3.92 16.13 -2.09
N SER A 40 -3.92 15.80 -0.80
CA SER A 40 -4.75 16.47 0.19
C SER A 40 -4.41 17.96 0.34
N GLU A 41 -3.12 18.33 0.36
CA GLU A 41 -2.68 19.73 0.42
C GLU A 41 -3.21 20.53 -0.77
N VAL A 42 -3.08 19.99 -1.99
CA VAL A 42 -3.55 20.66 -3.22
C VAL A 42 -5.07 20.79 -3.23
N ILE A 43 -5.80 19.70 -2.92
CA ILE A 43 -7.27 19.74 -2.88
C ILE A 43 -7.75 20.73 -1.83
N GLY A 44 -7.16 20.71 -0.63
CA GLY A 44 -7.47 21.62 0.47
C GLY A 44 -7.21 23.10 0.16
N SER A 45 -6.29 23.38 -0.77
CA SER A 45 -5.99 24.76 -1.20
C SER A 45 -7.07 25.38 -2.11
N PHE A 46 -7.98 24.57 -2.68
CA PHE A 46 -9.02 25.09 -3.54
C PHE A 46 -10.15 25.73 -2.75
N THR A 47 -10.64 26.87 -3.24
CA THR A 47 -11.73 27.62 -2.59
C THR A 47 -13.13 27.20 -3.02
N THR A 48 -13.26 26.25 -3.94
CA THR A 48 -14.56 25.84 -4.50
C THR A 48 -14.62 24.34 -4.75
N LEU A 49 -15.75 23.71 -4.40
CA LEU A 49 -16.01 22.29 -4.63
C LEU A 49 -15.83 21.90 -6.11
N ARG A 50 -16.22 22.77 -7.04
CA ARG A 50 -16.05 22.53 -8.48
C ARG A 50 -14.58 22.32 -8.87
N LYS A 51 -13.65 23.11 -8.31
CA LYS A 51 -12.22 22.95 -8.57
C LYS A 51 -11.67 21.68 -7.95
N MET A 52 -12.09 21.35 -6.73
CA MET A 52 -11.73 20.10 -6.05
C MET A 52 -12.16 18.89 -6.88
N ALA A 53 -13.42 18.85 -7.31
CA ALA A 53 -13.97 17.75 -8.12
C ALA A 53 -13.25 17.62 -9.47
N LEU A 54 -13.06 18.73 -10.21
CA LEU A 54 -12.34 18.69 -11.48
C LEU A 54 -10.89 18.24 -11.33
N PHE A 55 -10.23 18.61 -10.23
CA PHE A 55 -8.87 18.15 -9.94
C PHE A 55 -8.87 16.65 -9.61
N TRP A 56 -9.80 16.19 -8.78
CA TRP A 56 -9.95 14.76 -8.48
C TRP A 56 -10.18 13.93 -9.75
N CYS A 57 -11.08 14.33 -10.64
CA CYS A 57 -11.30 13.63 -11.91
C CYS A 57 -10.01 13.54 -12.76
N LYS A 58 -9.18 14.58 -12.75
CA LYS A 58 -7.87 14.56 -13.42
C LYS A 58 -6.91 13.56 -12.77
N ILE A 59 -6.90 13.48 -11.44
CA ILE A 59 -6.07 12.52 -10.71
C ILE A 59 -6.49 11.09 -11.04
N VAL A 60 -7.79 10.77 -11.03
CA VAL A 60 -8.28 9.43 -11.40
C VAL A 60 -7.92 9.08 -12.84
N THR A 61 -8.10 10.04 -13.76
CA THR A 61 -7.71 9.87 -15.18
C THR A 61 -6.21 9.60 -15.32
N GLU A 62 -5.40 10.28 -14.52
CA GLU A 62 -3.95 10.15 -14.57
C GLU A 62 -3.48 8.83 -13.93
N ILE A 63 -4.09 8.38 -12.83
CA ILE A 63 -3.81 7.04 -12.26
C ILE A 63 -4.16 5.94 -13.27
N ARG A 64 -5.28 6.09 -14.00
CA ARG A 64 -5.64 5.18 -15.10
C ARG A 64 -4.59 5.19 -16.22
N ARG A 65 -4.07 6.36 -16.58
CA ARG A 65 -2.97 6.49 -17.56
C ARG A 65 -1.72 5.76 -17.07
N LEU A 66 -1.32 6.00 -15.82
CA LEU A 66 -0.16 5.34 -15.19
C LEU A 66 -0.30 3.81 -15.21
N TRP A 67 -1.47 3.28 -14.86
CA TRP A 67 -1.77 1.85 -14.97
C TRP A 67 -1.61 1.34 -16.41
N SER A 68 -2.18 2.03 -17.39
CA SER A 68 -2.12 1.62 -18.80
C SER A 68 -0.71 1.65 -19.40
N GLU A 69 0.15 2.54 -18.91
CA GLU A 69 1.55 2.67 -19.32
C GLU A 69 2.51 1.88 -18.42
N GLU A 70 1.99 1.12 -17.46
CA GLU A 70 2.76 0.38 -16.46
C GLU A 70 3.77 1.27 -15.69
N LEU A 71 3.37 2.51 -15.39
CA LEU A 71 4.14 3.47 -14.61
C LEU A 71 3.64 3.52 -13.18
N TYR A 72 4.56 3.55 -12.21
CA TYR A 72 4.21 3.63 -10.80
C TYR A 72 3.64 4.99 -10.43
N ILE A 73 2.68 4.99 -9.50
CA ILE A 73 2.21 6.19 -8.81
C ILE A 73 3.36 6.72 -7.94
N PRO A 74 3.86 7.94 -8.19
CA PRO A 74 5.01 8.48 -7.46
C PRO A 74 4.67 8.72 -5.99
N GLY A 75 5.56 8.32 -5.07
CA GLY A 75 5.34 8.50 -3.62
C GLY A 75 4.43 7.43 -3.00
N ILE A 76 4.19 6.33 -3.71
CA ILE A 76 3.56 5.09 -3.22
C ILE A 76 4.60 3.96 -3.37
N PRO A 77 4.77 3.05 -2.40
CA PRO A 77 5.70 1.92 -2.51
C PRO A 77 5.34 0.96 -3.66
N MET A 78 6.31 0.23 -4.20
CA MET A 78 6.14 -0.59 -5.41
C MET A 78 5.71 -2.03 -5.14
N ASP A 79 6.28 -2.68 -4.12
CA ASP A 79 6.17 -4.14 -3.91
C ASP A 79 5.70 -4.50 -2.49
N GLU A 80 4.92 -3.62 -1.87
CA GLU A 80 4.46 -3.80 -0.50
C GLU A 80 3.00 -4.27 -0.46
N ILE A 81 2.72 -5.16 0.50
CA ILE A 81 1.35 -5.50 0.88
C ILE A 81 0.72 -4.21 1.44
N PRO A 82 -0.57 -3.92 1.14
CA PRO A 82 -1.24 -2.72 1.66
C PRO A 82 -1.08 -2.60 3.18
N ASP A 83 -0.69 -1.41 3.64
CA ASP A 83 -0.53 -1.15 5.07
C ASP A 83 -1.91 -0.91 5.70
N LEU A 84 -2.38 -1.89 6.47
CA LEU A 84 -3.68 -1.83 7.13
C LEU A 84 -3.75 -0.73 8.21
N ASN A 85 -2.60 -0.18 8.63
CA ASN A 85 -2.54 0.97 9.54
C ASN A 85 -2.61 2.32 8.81
N SER A 86 -2.75 2.32 7.49
CA SER A 86 -2.92 3.53 6.67
C SER A 86 -4.37 3.67 6.21
N CYS A 87 -4.75 4.87 5.77
CA CYS A 87 -6.11 5.13 5.30
C CYS A 87 -6.47 4.28 4.07
N ARG A 88 -7.77 3.99 3.88
CA ARG A 88 -8.31 3.16 2.80
C ARG A 88 -7.85 3.62 1.42
N LEU A 89 -7.88 4.93 1.17
CA LEU A 89 -7.48 5.50 -0.11
C LEU A 89 -5.98 5.24 -0.38
N TYR A 90 -5.12 5.35 0.64
CA TYR A 90 -3.71 5.01 0.51
C TYR A 90 -3.50 3.52 0.23
N GLN A 91 -4.23 2.65 0.93
CA GLN A 91 -4.19 1.20 0.69
C GLN A 91 -4.56 0.86 -0.76
N GLN A 92 -5.59 1.50 -1.34
CA GLN A 92 -5.97 1.32 -2.74
C GLN A 92 -4.83 1.70 -3.69
N LEU A 93 -4.18 2.84 -3.45
CA LEU A 93 -3.04 3.27 -4.26
C LEU A 93 -1.85 2.30 -4.15
N GLN A 94 -1.59 1.74 -2.96
CA GLN A 94 -0.59 0.68 -2.79
C GLN A 94 -0.93 -0.57 -3.60
N VAL A 95 -2.20 -1.00 -3.60
CA VAL A 95 -2.64 -2.12 -4.45
C VAL A 95 -2.35 -1.84 -5.92
N VAL A 96 -2.61 -0.63 -6.42
CA VAL A 96 -2.33 -0.27 -7.83
C VAL A 96 -0.84 -0.43 -8.15
N ASN A 97 0.06 0.09 -7.32
CA ASN A 97 1.51 -0.05 -7.56
C ASN A 97 1.97 -1.51 -7.49
N SER A 98 1.51 -2.27 -6.49
CA SER A 98 1.84 -3.68 -6.35
C SER A 98 1.30 -4.51 -7.51
N CYS A 99 0.13 -4.16 -8.06
CA CYS A 99 -0.40 -4.74 -9.30
C CYS A 99 0.48 -4.44 -10.52
N ILE A 100 1.02 -3.21 -10.65
CA ILE A 100 1.95 -2.85 -11.73
C ILE A 100 3.20 -3.72 -11.67
N SER A 101 3.79 -3.87 -10.48
CA SER A 101 4.93 -4.73 -10.28
C SER A 101 4.65 -6.19 -10.62
N ARG A 102 3.51 -6.74 -10.16
CA ARG A 102 3.10 -8.10 -10.50
C ARG A 102 2.91 -8.30 -12.00
N LYS A 103 2.33 -7.33 -12.71
CA LYS A 103 2.13 -7.36 -14.16
C LYS A 103 3.47 -7.37 -14.91
N LYS A 104 4.41 -6.51 -14.52
CA LYS A 104 5.78 -6.48 -15.07
C LYS A 104 6.52 -7.77 -14.79
N TRP A 105 6.50 -8.23 -13.55
CA TRP A 105 7.15 -9.48 -13.14
C TRP A 105 6.60 -10.67 -13.92
N ARG A 106 5.28 -10.78 -14.07
CA ARG A 106 4.64 -11.85 -14.84
C ARG A 106 5.10 -11.87 -16.29
N THR A 107 5.22 -10.70 -16.91
CA THR A 107 5.73 -10.56 -18.28
C THR A 107 7.18 -11.06 -18.38
N LEU A 108 8.05 -10.61 -17.47
CA LEU A 108 9.46 -11.01 -17.42
C LEU A 108 9.61 -12.51 -17.14
N ALA A 109 8.87 -13.06 -16.19
CA ALA A 109 8.88 -14.47 -15.83
C ALA A 109 8.38 -15.35 -16.97
N THR A 110 7.37 -14.90 -17.73
CA THR A 110 6.86 -15.60 -18.92
C THR A 110 7.94 -15.65 -20.00
N GLN A 111 8.54 -14.52 -20.32
CA GLN A 111 9.62 -14.44 -21.30
C GLN A 111 10.84 -15.30 -20.90
N SER A 112 11.18 -15.30 -19.61
CA SER A 112 12.26 -16.13 -19.06
C SER A 112 11.99 -17.63 -19.27
N ILE A 113 10.79 -18.11 -18.90
CA ILE A 113 10.42 -19.52 -19.09
C ILE A 113 10.31 -19.89 -20.57
N GLU A 114 9.78 -19.02 -21.43
CA GLU A 114 9.72 -19.26 -22.87
C GLU A 114 11.12 -19.30 -23.51
N SER A 115 12.06 -18.49 -23.00
CA SER A 115 13.46 -18.57 -23.41
C SER A 115 14.05 -19.93 -23.02
N VAL A 116 13.90 -20.34 -21.76
CA VAL A 116 14.36 -21.64 -21.25
C VAL A 116 13.80 -22.81 -22.08
N MET A 117 12.50 -22.78 -22.39
CA MET A 117 11.87 -23.82 -23.19
C MET A 117 12.36 -23.86 -24.64
N ARG A 118 12.59 -22.70 -25.27
CA ARG A 118 13.16 -22.64 -26.62
C ARG A 118 14.58 -23.21 -26.68
N HIS A 119 15.43 -22.84 -25.72
CA HIS A 119 16.81 -23.34 -25.65
C HIS A 119 16.86 -24.86 -25.41
N ALA A 120 16.00 -25.39 -24.53
CA ALA A 120 15.90 -26.83 -24.30
C ALA A 120 15.42 -27.58 -25.56
N GLY A 121 14.48 -27.00 -26.33
CA GLY A 121 14.04 -27.55 -27.60
C GLY A 121 15.13 -27.59 -28.67
N SER A 122 15.95 -26.54 -28.78
CA SER A 122 17.01 -26.44 -29.80
C SER A 122 18.26 -27.29 -29.52
N CYS A 123 18.56 -27.59 -28.25
CA CYS A 123 19.68 -28.47 -27.89
C CYS A 123 19.45 -29.95 -28.17
N SER A 124 18.31 -30.31 -28.78
CA SER A 124 18.00 -31.70 -29.14
C SER A 124 18.59 -32.15 -30.48
N GLU A 125 19.18 -31.25 -31.29
CA GLU A 125 19.69 -31.61 -32.63
C GLU A 125 21.22 -31.55 -32.85
N GLU A 126 22.05 -30.89 -32.04
CA GLU A 126 23.50 -30.87 -32.30
C GLU A 126 24.40 -30.96 -31.05
N SER A 127 25.12 -32.09 -31.00
CA SER A 127 26.49 -32.31 -30.50
C SER A 127 26.84 -32.14 -29.02
N ALA A 128 27.45 -33.20 -28.52
CA ALA A 128 28.39 -33.22 -27.41
C ALA A 128 29.61 -32.30 -27.66
N ASP A 129 30.17 -31.80 -26.56
CA ASP A 129 31.37 -30.97 -26.41
C ASP A 129 31.25 -29.48 -26.78
N LEU A 130 31.28 -28.62 -25.75
CA LEU A 130 32.44 -27.76 -25.43
C LEU A 130 32.17 -26.82 -24.25
N GLN A 131 33.19 -26.67 -23.40
CA GLN A 131 33.32 -25.66 -22.36
C GLN A 131 33.08 -24.24 -22.88
N GLY A 132 32.35 -23.46 -22.07
CA GLY A 132 32.61 -22.03 -21.88
C GLY A 132 31.90 -21.06 -22.80
N THR A 133 30.65 -20.71 -22.48
CA THR A 133 30.06 -19.35 -22.54
C THR A 133 28.79 -19.38 -21.68
N VAL A 134 28.54 -18.35 -20.88
CA VAL A 134 27.54 -18.29 -19.79
C VAL A 134 26.14 -18.74 -20.26
N THR A 135 25.84 -20.03 -20.07
CA THR A 135 24.51 -20.60 -20.25
C THR A 135 23.66 -20.21 -19.05
N SER A 136 22.49 -19.61 -19.25
CA SER A 136 21.42 -19.72 -18.26
C SER A 136 21.24 -21.21 -17.96
N HIS A 137 21.65 -21.65 -16.77
CA HIS A 137 21.81 -23.05 -16.43
C HIS A 137 20.47 -23.78 -16.52
N LEU A 138 20.23 -24.49 -17.63
CA LEU A 138 19.09 -25.41 -17.75
C LEU A 138 19.26 -26.49 -16.68
N LEU A 139 18.30 -26.59 -15.76
CA LEU A 139 18.31 -27.56 -14.69
C LEU A 139 17.44 -28.75 -15.07
N TYR A 140 17.99 -29.95 -15.00
CA TYR A 140 17.28 -31.19 -15.26
C TYR A 140 17.15 -32.02 -13.97
N ALA A 141 16.19 -32.93 -13.94
CA ALA A 141 16.05 -33.96 -12.91
C ALA A 141 15.96 -35.32 -13.57
N ARG A 142 16.66 -36.32 -13.03
CA ARG A 142 16.43 -37.71 -13.42
C ARG A 142 15.21 -38.26 -12.71
N ILE A 143 14.23 -38.73 -13.47
CA ILE A 143 13.07 -39.44 -12.91
C ILE A 143 13.36 -40.94 -12.76
N SER A 144 12.49 -41.68 -12.07
CA SER A 144 12.69 -43.12 -11.78
C SER A 144 12.83 -44.01 -13.02
N THR A 145 12.33 -43.56 -14.18
CA THR A 145 12.52 -44.23 -15.48
C THR A 145 13.93 -44.03 -16.07
N GLY A 146 14.75 -43.16 -15.47
CA GLY A 146 16.07 -42.77 -15.94
C GLY A 146 16.09 -41.60 -16.92
N GLU A 147 14.91 -41.14 -17.38
CA GLU A 147 14.74 -39.98 -18.28
C GLU A 147 15.13 -38.67 -17.56
N LEU A 148 15.73 -37.74 -18.31
CA LEU A 148 16.05 -36.40 -17.84
C LEU A 148 14.93 -35.43 -18.21
N VAL A 149 14.27 -34.86 -17.21
CA VAL A 149 13.17 -33.90 -17.39
C VAL A 149 13.62 -32.52 -16.95
N LEU A 150 13.34 -31.51 -17.77
CA LEU A 150 13.67 -30.12 -17.48
C LEU A 150 12.84 -29.58 -16.29
N ARG A 151 13.51 -28.92 -15.34
CA ARG A 151 12.89 -28.23 -14.20
C ARG A 151 12.45 -26.83 -14.62
N LEU A 152 11.22 -26.46 -14.30
CA LEU A 152 10.64 -25.15 -14.62
C LEU A 152 10.19 -24.41 -13.37
N GLY A 153 10.37 -23.09 -13.34
CA GLY A 153 9.94 -22.26 -12.23
C GLY A 153 10.73 -22.52 -10.94
N VAL A 154 12.02 -22.83 -11.05
CA VAL A 154 12.91 -23.02 -9.90
C VAL A 154 13.32 -21.66 -9.33
N ASP A 155 13.19 -21.49 -8.01
CA ASP A 155 13.71 -20.32 -7.29
C ASP A 155 15.11 -20.61 -6.73
N ARG A 156 15.20 -21.55 -5.78
CA ARG A 156 16.46 -21.88 -5.08
C ARG A 156 16.49 -23.34 -4.62
N PRO A 157 17.67 -23.93 -4.34
CA PRO A 157 17.76 -25.24 -3.70
C PRO A 157 17.03 -25.28 -2.35
N ALA A 158 16.28 -26.34 -2.07
CA ALA A 158 15.52 -26.51 -0.82
C ALA A 158 16.39 -27.13 0.30
N GLY A 159 17.52 -26.47 0.61
CA GLY A 159 18.45 -26.95 1.62
C GLY A 159 19.08 -28.30 1.26
N ASN A 160 19.02 -29.26 2.19
CA ASN A 160 19.57 -30.62 2.04
C ASN A 160 18.51 -31.67 1.65
N LEU A 161 17.32 -31.25 1.20
CA LEU A 161 16.27 -32.17 0.80
C LEU A 161 16.60 -32.84 -0.54
N SER A 162 16.43 -34.16 -0.59
CA SER A 162 16.46 -34.97 -1.80
C SER A 162 15.11 -35.66 -2.02
N LEU A 163 14.76 -35.89 -3.28
CA LEU A 163 13.56 -36.62 -3.69
C LEU A 163 13.66 -38.07 -3.23
N LEU A 164 12.61 -38.56 -2.59
CA LEU A 164 12.61 -39.88 -1.95
C LEU A 164 12.76 -41.05 -2.94
N GLU A 165 12.27 -40.90 -4.17
CA GLU A 165 12.32 -41.96 -5.19
C GLU A 165 13.60 -41.97 -6.03
N THR A 166 14.21 -40.80 -6.26
CA THR A 166 15.31 -40.66 -7.22
C THR A 166 16.64 -40.21 -6.60
N GLY A 167 16.60 -39.69 -5.36
CA GLY A 167 17.76 -39.11 -4.69
C GLY A 167 18.23 -37.75 -5.26
N GLU A 168 17.56 -37.24 -6.29
CA GLU A 168 17.84 -35.92 -6.88
C GLU A 168 17.57 -34.79 -5.87
N PRO A 169 18.29 -33.66 -5.93
CA PRO A 169 18.05 -32.53 -5.05
C PRO A 169 16.65 -31.93 -5.26
N VAL A 170 16.03 -31.50 -4.17
CA VAL A 170 14.77 -30.73 -4.18
C VAL A 170 15.08 -29.26 -4.37
N TYR A 171 14.30 -28.60 -5.22
CA TYR A 171 14.31 -27.16 -5.42
C TYR A 171 13.00 -26.55 -4.96
N SER A 172 13.08 -25.44 -4.24
CA SER A 172 11.93 -24.61 -3.94
C SER A 172 11.40 -24.00 -5.25
N PRO A 173 10.12 -24.22 -5.60
CA PRO A 173 9.51 -23.57 -6.74
C PRO A 173 9.24 -22.09 -6.47
N ILE A 174 9.19 -21.29 -7.53
CA ILE A 174 8.50 -20.00 -7.53
C ILE A 174 7.00 -20.28 -7.45
N THR A 175 6.35 -19.80 -6.40
CA THR A 175 4.89 -19.91 -6.19
C THR A 175 4.15 -18.64 -6.60
N GLN A 176 2.84 -18.74 -6.80
CA GLN A 176 2.02 -17.55 -6.99
C GLN A 176 1.90 -16.77 -5.68
N GLU A 177 2.04 -15.44 -5.77
CA GLU A 177 1.80 -14.57 -4.63
C GLU A 177 0.31 -14.54 -4.26
N GLY A 178 0.03 -14.40 -2.96
CA GLY A 178 -1.33 -14.27 -2.44
C GLY A 178 -2.04 -12.99 -2.90
N PRO A 179 -3.37 -12.90 -2.71
CA PRO A 179 -4.14 -11.73 -3.13
C PRO A 179 -3.72 -10.47 -2.37
N LEU A 180 -3.75 -9.31 -3.05
CA LEU A 180 -3.57 -8.01 -2.42
C LEU A 180 -4.93 -7.55 -1.91
N LEU A 181 -5.12 -7.59 -0.59
CA LEU A 181 -6.39 -7.23 0.04
C LEU A 181 -6.19 -6.00 0.89
N THR A 182 -7.16 -5.10 0.78
CA THR A 182 -7.32 -3.96 1.67
C THR A 182 -8.22 -4.33 2.84
N GLU A 183 -8.25 -3.49 3.87
CA GLU A 183 -8.91 -3.81 5.13
C GLU A 183 -10.38 -4.23 4.98
N ASP A 184 -11.15 -3.55 4.15
CA ASP A 184 -12.55 -3.84 3.84
C ASP A 184 -12.73 -5.17 3.10
N LEU A 185 -11.88 -5.45 2.11
CA LEU A 185 -11.89 -6.72 1.38
C LEU A 185 -11.48 -7.89 2.29
N ILE A 186 -10.60 -7.67 3.26
CA ILE A 186 -10.27 -8.66 4.29
C ILE A 186 -11.53 -8.95 5.13
N LYS A 187 -12.19 -7.91 5.65
CA LYS A 187 -13.42 -8.05 6.44
C LYS A 187 -14.52 -8.76 5.65
N GLU A 188 -14.75 -8.38 4.40
CA GLU A 188 -15.75 -9.01 3.53
C GLU A 188 -15.42 -10.49 3.28
N THR A 189 -14.14 -10.79 3.01
CA THR A 189 -13.68 -12.17 2.81
C THR A 189 -13.87 -13.01 4.07
N GLU A 190 -13.52 -12.48 5.23
CA GLU A 190 -13.71 -13.15 6.52
C GLU A 190 -15.19 -13.41 6.80
N GLU A 191 -16.07 -12.41 6.61
CA GLU A 191 -17.51 -12.56 6.77
C GLU A 191 -18.10 -13.60 5.80
N PHE A 192 -17.63 -13.59 4.54
CA PHE A 192 -18.06 -14.55 3.54
C PHE A 192 -17.64 -15.98 3.93
N VAL A 193 -16.40 -16.17 4.39
CA VAL A 193 -15.90 -17.47 4.87
C VAL A 193 -16.69 -17.92 6.09
N LEU A 194 -16.94 -17.04 7.07
CA LEU A 194 -17.73 -17.35 8.26
C LEU A 194 -19.17 -17.75 7.90
N ARG A 195 -19.77 -17.11 6.88
CA ARG A 195 -21.15 -17.37 6.46
C ARG A 195 -21.28 -18.66 5.63
N THR A 196 -20.31 -18.94 4.78
CA THR A 196 -20.39 -20.04 3.78
C THR A 196 -19.61 -21.29 4.19
N GLY A 197 -18.69 -21.19 5.14
CA GLY A 197 -17.72 -22.24 5.46
C GLY A 197 -16.75 -22.55 4.31
N SER A 198 -16.60 -21.62 3.36
CA SER A 198 -15.79 -21.84 2.16
C SER A 198 -14.31 -21.97 2.49
N VAL A 199 -13.70 -23.04 1.99
CA VAL A 199 -12.24 -23.28 2.02
C VAL A 199 -11.58 -23.04 0.65
N GLY A 200 -12.34 -22.50 -0.31
CA GLY A 200 -11.94 -22.45 -1.73
C GLY A 200 -10.65 -21.70 -2.01
N ALA A 201 -10.42 -20.57 -1.33
CA ALA A 201 -9.19 -19.79 -1.49
C ALA A 201 -7.94 -20.57 -1.03
N GLY A 202 -8.02 -21.21 0.14
CA GLY A 202 -6.93 -22.05 0.66
C GLY A 202 -6.66 -23.28 -0.21
N CYS A 203 -7.70 -23.90 -0.77
CA CYS A 203 -7.56 -25.02 -1.70
C CYS A 203 -6.90 -24.60 -3.02
N SER A 204 -7.22 -23.39 -3.51
CA SER A 204 -6.67 -22.86 -4.76
C SER A 204 -5.18 -22.55 -4.62
N GLN A 205 -4.77 -21.92 -3.52
CA GLN A 205 -3.35 -21.68 -3.24
C GLN A 205 -2.58 -23.00 -3.12
N LEU A 206 -3.10 -23.96 -2.36
CA LEU A 206 -2.46 -25.27 -2.19
C LEU A 206 -2.28 -26.00 -3.54
N LEU A 207 -3.31 -25.99 -4.39
CA LEU A 207 -3.23 -26.58 -5.73
C LEU A 207 -2.16 -25.88 -6.58
N SER A 208 -2.12 -24.54 -6.58
CA SER A 208 -1.09 -23.74 -7.26
C SER A 208 0.31 -24.12 -6.81
N ASP A 209 0.54 -24.22 -5.50
CA ASP A 209 1.84 -24.56 -4.91
C ASP A 209 2.26 -25.99 -5.31
N MET A 210 1.34 -26.95 -5.29
CA MET A 210 1.59 -28.33 -5.73
C MET A 210 1.97 -28.39 -7.21
N GLN A 211 1.26 -27.65 -8.07
CA GLN A 211 1.57 -27.58 -9.49
C GLN A 211 2.96 -26.99 -9.76
N ALA A 212 3.32 -25.93 -9.04
CA ALA A 212 4.62 -25.28 -9.14
C ALA A 212 5.74 -26.21 -8.65
N PHE A 213 5.52 -26.90 -7.52
CA PHE A 213 6.48 -27.86 -6.98
C PHE A 213 6.74 -29.02 -7.93
N LYS A 214 5.70 -29.59 -8.54
CA LYS A 214 5.83 -30.66 -9.56
C LYS A 214 6.60 -30.18 -10.80
N ALA A 215 6.45 -28.92 -11.20
CA ALA A 215 7.20 -28.35 -12.32
C ALA A 215 8.69 -28.16 -11.99
N ALA A 216 9.00 -27.74 -10.76
CA ALA A 216 10.38 -27.56 -10.29
C ALA A 216 11.07 -28.89 -9.95
N ASN A 217 10.30 -29.92 -9.59
CA ASN A 217 10.80 -31.22 -9.14
C ASN A 217 10.15 -32.39 -9.88
N PRO A 218 10.56 -32.67 -11.13
CA PRO A 218 10.07 -33.83 -11.87
C PRO A 218 10.32 -35.14 -11.11
N GLY A 219 9.31 -36.01 -11.07
CA GLY A 219 9.37 -37.30 -10.36
C GLY A 219 9.11 -37.22 -8.85
N CYS A 220 8.78 -36.05 -8.31
CA CYS A 220 8.41 -35.91 -6.90
C CYS A 220 7.10 -36.62 -6.54
N ILE A 221 7.00 -37.02 -5.28
CA ILE A 221 5.78 -37.58 -4.67
C ILE A 221 5.20 -36.61 -3.62
N LEU A 222 4.00 -36.91 -3.10
CA LEU A 222 3.32 -36.05 -2.12
C LEU A 222 4.17 -35.83 -0.87
N GLU A 223 4.88 -36.87 -0.45
CA GLU A 223 5.79 -36.87 0.69
C GLU A 223 6.92 -35.84 0.52
N ASP A 224 7.47 -35.70 -0.69
CA ASP A 224 8.49 -34.68 -0.98
C ASP A 224 7.92 -33.27 -0.85
N PHE A 225 6.69 -33.07 -1.34
CA PHE A 225 5.99 -31.80 -1.21
C PHE A 225 5.69 -31.46 0.26
N VAL A 226 5.21 -32.43 1.04
CA VAL A 226 4.91 -32.22 2.47
C VAL A 226 6.17 -31.88 3.25
N ARG A 227 7.29 -32.57 3.00
CA ARG A 227 8.59 -32.26 3.63
C ARG A 227 9.04 -30.82 3.37
N TRP A 228 8.66 -30.25 2.24
CA TRP A 228 8.98 -28.88 1.86
C TRP A 228 7.95 -27.84 2.36
N HIS A 229 6.65 -28.10 2.16
CA HIS A 229 5.56 -27.13 2.38
C HIS A 229 5.01 -27.17 3.81
N SER A 230 4.94 -28.35 4.42
CA SER A 230 4.48 -28.56 5.79
C SER A 230 5.40 -29.55 6.52
N PRO A 231 6.65 -29.16 6.85
CA PRO A 231 7.59 -30.02 7.57
C PRO A 231 7.01 -30.66 8.86
N PRO A 232 6.16 -29.99 9.67
CA PRO A 232 5.52 -30.62 10.83
C PRO A 232 4.60 -31.80 10.51
N ASP A 233 4.15 -31.96 9.26
CA ASP A 233 3.35 -33.09 8.80
C ASP A 233 4.17 -34.30 8.33
N TRP A 234 5.48 -34.22 8.44
CA TRP A 234 6.39 -35.33 8.18
C TRP A 234 6.91 -35.90 9.51
N THR A 235 6.84 -37.22 9.66
CA THR A 235 7.40 -37.93 10.81
C THR A 235 8.63 -38.71 10.34
N GLU A 236 9.80 -38.40 10.91
CA GLU A 236 11.01 -39.18 10.66
C GLU A 236 10.81 -40.61 11.19
N GLY A 237 11.31 -41.61 10.45
CA GLY A 237 11.25 -42.99 10.93
C GLY A 237 12.16 -43.11 12.14
N GLU A 238 11.65 -43.61 13.27
CA GLU A 238 12.53 -43.95 14.39
C GLU A 238 13.51 -45.02 13.93
N PRO A 239 14.82 -44.91 14.24
CA PRO A 239 15.74 -45.99 14.01
C PRO A 239 15.24 -47.17 14.83
N SER A 240 14.87 -48.26 14.14
CA SER A 240 14.48 -49.48 14.82
C SER A 240 15.66 -49.94 15.69
N ASP A 241 15.49 -49.89 17.02
CA ASP A 241 16.47 -50.37 18.01
C ASP A 241 16.80 -51.88 17.88
N GLU A 242 16.15 -52.59 16.95
CA GLU A 242 16.34 -54.02 16.69
C GLU A 242 17.41 -54.33 15.63
N ALA A 243 18.04 -53.32 15.00
CA ALA A 243 19.07 -53.51 13.97
C ALA A 243 20.52 -53.40 14.48
N GLN A 244 20.75 -53.48 15.80
CA GLN A 244 22.08 -53.32 16.39
C GLN A 244 22.87 -54.65 16.55
N GLU A 245 22.42 -55.74 15.94
CA GLU A 245 23.25 -56.95 15.80
C GLU A 245 23.31 -57.34 14.32
N TYR A 246 24.54 -57.58 13.84
CA TYR A 246 24.94 -57.91 12.46
C TYR A 246 25.31 -56.71 11.56
N VAL A 247 26.55 -56.27 11.72
CA VAL A 247 27.31 -55.55 10.69
C VAL A 247 27.63 -56.53 9.57
N ASP A 248 26.98 -56.36 8.41
CA ASP A 248 27.60 -56.57 7.10
C ASP A 248 26.81 -55.86 6.00
N GLN A 249 27.57 -55.25 5.08
CA GLN A 249 27.18 -54.35 3.98
C GLN A 249 25.88 -54.70 3.24
N VAL A 250 24.78 -53.97 3.49
CA VAL A 250 23.69 -53.70 2.51
C VAL A 250 22.95 -52.41 2.92
N ASP A 251 22.85 -51.47 1.95
CA ASP A 251 21.97 -50.30 1.85
C ASP A 251 21.64 -49.42 3.08
N SER A 252 22.11 -48.17 3.02
CA SER A 252 21.73 -47.05 3.90
C SER A 252 20.26 -46.60 3.75
N SER A 253 19.32 -47.48 3.39
CA SER A 253 17.90 -47.16 3.15
C SER A 253 16.99 -47.32 4.38
N SER A 254 17.53 -47.68 5.54
CA SER A 254 16.74 -48.03 6.73
C SER A 254 16.42 -46.82 7.62
N THR A 255 15.54 -45.94 7.15
CA THR A 255 14.52 -45.19 7.94
C THR A 255 13.76 -44.23 7.00
N ARG A 256 12.92 -44.79 6.12
CA ARG A 256 12.03 -43.95 5.31
C ARG A 256 10.95 -43.37 6.23
N GLY A 257 10.97 -42.06 6.46
CA GLY A 257 9.93 -41.36 7.21
C GLY A 257 8.55 -41.50 6.57
N GLN A 258 7.51 -41.06 7.28
CA GLN A 258 6.12 -41.20 6.86
C GLN A 258 5.30 -39.92 7.08
N LEU A 259 4.19 -39.80 6.35
CA LEU A 259 3.23 -38.71 6.54
C LEU A 259 2.57 -38.79 7.92
N SER A 260 2.17 -37.66 8.49
CA SER A 260 1.45 -37.60 9.76
C SER A 260 0.10 -38.34 9.70
N SER A 261 -0.42 -38.77 10.86
CA SER A 261 -1.68 -39.51 10.94
C SER A 261 -2.88 -38.76 10.35
N ARG A 262 -2.87 -37.41 10.35
CA ARG A 262 -3.94 -36.62 9.70
C ARG A 262 -3.84 -36.63 8.17
N MET A 263 -2.64 -36.73 7.63
CA MET A 263 -2.39 -36.81 6.19
C MET A 263 -2.63 -38.21 5.60
N GLN A 264 -2.57 -39.25 6.44
CA GLN A 264 -2.86 -40.63 6.04
C GLN A 264 -4.35 -40.98 6.03
N LYS A 265 -5.24 -40.08 6.49
CA LYS A 265 -6.70 -40.35 6.52
C LYS A 265 -7.25 -40.57 5.10
N GLU A 266 -8.20 -41.50 4.98
CA GLU A 266 -8.97 -41.68 3.74
C GLU A 266 -9.78 -40.40 3.43
N GLY A 267 -9.88 -40.05 2.14
CA GLY A 267 -10.51 -38.79 1.71
C GLY A 267 -9.72 -37.53 2.08
N ASN A 268 -8.40 -37.65 2.27
CA ASN A 268 -7.56 -36.50 2.54
C ASN A 268 -7.49 -35.56 1.32
N LEU A 269 -7.97 -34.33 1.51
CA LEU A 269 -8.04 -33.29 0.47
C LEU A 269 -6.68 -33.00 -0.19
N TRP A 270 -5.57 -33.03 0.55
CA TRP A 270 -4.24 -32.75 -0.02
C TRP A 270 -3.84 -33.85 -1.00
N ARG A 271 -4.16 -35.10 -0.71
CA ARG A 271 -3.92 -36.22 -1.62
C ARG A 271 -4.78 -36.09 -2.89
N GLU A 272 -6.06 -35.76 -2.75
CA GLU A 272 -6.96 -35.54 -3.90
C GLU A 272 -6.47 -34.39 -4.80
N LEU A 273 -6.07 -33.26 -4.20
CA LEU A 273 -5.48 -32.14 -4.94
C LEU A 273 -4.15 -32.53 -5.58
N TRP A 274 -3.32 -33.30 -4.89
CA TRP A 274 -2.04 -33.76 -5.42
C TRP A 274 -2.22 -34.64 -6.66
N GLU A 275 -3.16 -35.58 -6.66
CA GLU A 275 -3.42 -36.46 -7.80
C GLU A 275 -3.92 -35.67 -9.04
N THR A 276 -4.65 -34.58 -8.81
CA THR A 276 -5.16 -33.71 -9.90
C THR A 276 -4.17 -32.63 -10.34
N ALA A 277 -3.16 -32.31 -9.52
CA ALA A 277 -2.16 -31.29 -9.80
C ALA A 277 -1.23 -31.70 -10.96
N LYS A 278 -1.12 -30.83 -11.97
CA LYS A 278 -0.22 -30.98 -13.12
C LYS A 278 1.11 -30.24 -12.89
N PRO A 279 2.23 -30.69 -13.47
CA PRO A 279 3.51 -29.97 -13.38
C PRO A 279 3.46 -28.69 -14.23
N VAL A 280 3.01 -27.58 -13.64
CA VAL A 280 2.88 -26.28 -14.32
C VAL A 280 3.55 -25.20 -13.45
N PRO A 281 4.54 -24.45 -13.97
CA PRO A 281 5.19 -23.38 -13.20
C PRO A 281 4.23 -22.23 -12.95
N ALA A 282 4.37 -21.52 -11.82
CA ALA A 282 3.43 -20.50 -11.34
C ALA A 282 3.00 -19.48 -12.42
N VAL A 283 3.93 -18.98 -13.24
CA VAL A 283 3.61 -17.98 -14.27
C VAL A 283 2.63 -18.47 -15.35
N LYS A 284 2.57 -19.80 -15.58
CA LYS A 284 1.70 -20.45 -16.58
C LYS A 284 0.39 -20.99 -15.98
N GLN A 285 0.22 -20.89 -14.67
CA GLN A 285 -1.01 -21.31 -14.00
C GLN A 285 -2.10 -20.25 -14.16
N ALA A 286 -3.34 -20.66 -13.87
CA ALA A 286 -4.44 -19.72 -13.71
C ALA A 286 -4.11 -18.75 -12.54
N PRO A 287 -4.23 -17.42 -12.73
CA PRO A 287 -3.94 -16.45 -11.68
C PRO A 287 -4.83 -16.69 -10.46
N LEU A 288 -4.24 -16.73 -9.26
CA LEU A 288 -5.01 -16.70 -8.00
C LEU A 288 -5.60 -15.33 -7.70
N PHE A 289 -4.97 -14.28 -8.25
CA PHE A 289 -5.38 -12.90 -8.11
C PHE A 289 -5.36 -12.24 -9.49
N ASP A 290 -6.50 -11.70 -9.89
CA ASP A 290 -6.65 -10.97 -11.15
C ASP A 290 -6.28 -9.49 -10.93
N VAL A 291 -5.06 -9.14 -11.33
CA VAL A 291 -4.52 -7.78 -11.17
C VAL A 291 -5.29 -6.75 -11.99
N ASP A 292 -5.76 -7.13 -13.18
CA ASP A 292 -6.49 -6.20 -14.06
C ASP A 292 -7.87 -5.93 -13.45
N LEU A 293 -8.59 -6.97 -13.02
CA LEU A 293 -9.90 -6.80 -12.37
C LEU A 293 -9.79 -6.00 -11.07
N ALA A 294 -8.77 -6.25 -10.25
CA ALA A 294 -8.58 -5.53 -8.99
C ALA A 294 -8.33 -4.03 -9.20
N VAL A 295 -7.46 -3.67 -10.16
CA VAL A 295 -7.18 -2.26 -10.46
C VAL A 295 -8.37 -1.57 -11.11
N GLU A 296 -9.08 -2.23 -12.04
CA GLU A 296 -10.30 -1.67 -12.61
C GLU A 296 -11.38 -1.44 -11.54
N GLY A 297 -11.54 -2.37 -10.59
CA GLY A 297 -12.40 -2.20 -9.42
C GLY A 297 -12.05 -0.93 -8.64
N ILE A 298 -10.77 -0.78 -8.27
CA ILE A 298 -10.28 0.41 -7.56
C ILE A 298 -10.51 1.69 -8.38
N LEU A 299 -10.21 1.70 -9.68
CA LEU A 299 -10.41 2.89 -10.53
C LEU A 299 -11.88 3.31 -10.60
N ASN A 300 -12.81 2.35 -10.64
CA ASN A 300 -14.24 2.62 -10.58
C ASN A 300 -14.65 3.17 -9.21
N ASP A 301 -14.14 2.59 -8.12
CA ASP A 301 -14.39 3.09 -6.76
C ASP A 301 -13.89 4.53 -6.58
N LEU A 302 -12.72 4.87 -7.14
CA LEU A 302 -12.16 6.23 -7.10
C LEU A 302 -12.97 7.22 -7.95
N GLU A 303 -13.56 6.78 -9.06
CA GLU A 303 -14.39 7.62 -9.94
C GLU A 303 -15.74 7.94 -9.28
N GLU A 304 -16.31 6.97 -8.56
CA GLU A 304 -17.62 7.07 -7.91
C GLU A 304 -17.54 7.41 -6.41
N ILE A 305 -16.35 7.72 -5.90
CA ILE A 305 -16.13 7.96 -4.46
C ILE A 305 -17.07 9.06 -3.91
N PRO A 306 -17.84 8.79 -2.84
CA PRO A 306 -18.67 9.81 -2.22
C PRO A 306 -17.83 10.98 -1.70
N PRO A 307 -18.26 12.24 -1.90
CA PRO A 307 -17.47 13.40 -1.46
C PRO A 307 -17.13 13.42 0.03
N VAL A 308 -18.01 12.85 0.88
CA VAL A 308 -17.79 12.73 2.32
C VAL A 308 -16.66 11.75 2.64
N GLU A 309 -16.62 10.61 1.95
CA GLU A 309 -15.58 9.60 2.12
C GLU A 309 -14.24 10.11 1.59
N LEU A 310 -14.23 10.76 0.43
CA LEU A 310 -13.01 11.39 -0.09
C LEU A 310 -12.50 12.45 0.89
N PHE A 311 -13.38 13.31 1.40
CA PHE A 311 -13.00 14.33 2.38
C PHE A 311 -12.39 13.72 3.64
N GLU A 312 -12.98 12.65 4.18
CA GLU A 312 -12.47 11.93 5.34
C GLU A 312 -11.02 11.48 5.16
N GLN A 313 -10.77 10.75 4.07
CA GLN A 313 -9.46 10.17 3.77
C GLN A 313 -8.38 11.25 3.61
N LEU A 314 -8.73 12.37 2.95
CA LEU A 314 -7.82 13.50 2.76
C LEU A 314 -7.59 14.27 4.08
N PHE A 315 -8.65 14.49 4.85
CA PHE A 315 -8.61 15.23 6.11
C PHE A 315 -7.78 14.51 7.16
N ILE A 316 -8.01 13.21 7.38
CA ILE A 316 -7.29 12.43 8.40
C ILE A 316 -5.78 12.38 8.08
N SER A 317 -5.44 12.33 6.80
CA SER A 317 -4.07 12.37 6.32
C SER A 317 -3.39 13.71 6.62
N LEU A 318 -4.07 14.84 6.37
CA LEU A 318 -3.54 16.17 6.72
C LEU A 318 -3.47 16.40 8.23
N LEU A 319 -4.45 15.91 8.99
CA LEU A 319 -4.47 15.99 10.44
C LEU A 319 -3.26 15.24 11.03
N GLY A 320 -3.03 14.01 10.56
CA GLY A 320 -1.86 13.21 10.94
C GLY A 320 -0.55 13.93 10.66
N LEU A 321 -0.38 14.48 9.44
CA LEU A 321 0.80 15.27 9.10
C LEU A 321 0.98 16.47 10.04
N GLY A 322 -0.08 17.24 10.27
CA GLY A 322 -0.05 18.43 11.13
C GLY A 322 0.45 18.10 12.54
N PHE A 323 0.00 16.98 13.11
CA PHE A 323 0.43 16.52 14.42
C PHE A 323 1.88 16.02 14.43
N VAL A 324 2.33 15.30 13.40
CA VAL A 324 3.74 14.91 13.26
C VAL A 324 4.65 16.15 13.24
N MET A 325 4.26 17.16 12.46
CA MET A 325 4.99 18.42 12.38
C MET A 325 4.97 19.18 13.72
N ALA A 326 3.84 19.11 14.44
CA ALA A 326 3.70 19.77 15.71
C ALA A 326 4.53 19.11 16.81
N GLU A 327 4.53 17.77 16.89
CA GLU A 327 5.30 16.98 17.87
C GLU A 327 6.80 17.27 17.76
N ALA A 328 7.33 17.30 16.54
CA ALA A 328 8.73 17.62 16.28
C ALA A 328 9.14 18.99 16.83
N LYS A 329 8.24 19.99 16.76
CA LYS A 329 8.50 21.36 17.21
C LYS A 329 8.22 21.59 18.71
N LEU A 330 7.21 20.93 19.27
CA LEU A 330 6.79 21.12 20.67
C LEU A 330 7.60 20.28 21.67
N SER A 331 8.37 19.31 21.19
CA SER A 331 9.29 18.46 21.97
C SER A 331 10.25 19.24 22.90
N CYS A 332 10.48 20.52 22.64
CA CYS A 332 11.39 21.38 23.41
C CYS A 332 10.73 22.10 24.61
N ASN A 333 9.40 22.05 24.79
CA ASN A 333 8.69 22.72 25.88
C ASN A 333 7.79 21.74 26.65
N ASN A 334 8.17 21.38 27.87
CA ASN A 334 7.49 20.35 28.68
C ASN A 334 6.01 20.67 28.99
N ASP A 335 5.67 21.94 29.24
CA ASP A 335 4.31 22.33 29.62
C ASP A 335 3.36 22.28 28.41
N LEU A 336 3.82 22.77 27.25
CA LEU A 336 3.07 22.65 25.99
C LEU A 336 3.00 21.21 25.50
N LEU A 337 4.06 20.42 25.70
CA LEU A 337 4.08 19.00 25.34
C LEU A 337 2.99 18.22 26.08
N LYS A 338 2.74 18.50 27.36
CA LYS A 338 1.64 17.86 28.12
C LYS A 338 0.28 18.13 27.47
N ILE A 339 -0.01 19.39 27.13
CA ILE A 339 -1.28 19.77 26.49
C ILE A 339 -1.38 19.16 25.08
N PHE A 340 -0.28 19.16 24.34
CA PHE A 340 -0.20 18.52 23.02
C PHE A 340 -0.48 17.02 23.08
N LEU A 341 0.06 16.30 24.07
CA LEU A 341 -0.21 14.88 24.27
C LEU A 341 -1.70 14.63 24.62
N GLU A 342 -2.33 15.48 25.44
CA GLU A 342 -3.78 15.40 25.68
C GLU A 342 -4.59 15.61 24.38
N CYS A 343 -4.17 16.52 23.50
CA CYS A 343 -4.78 16.72 22.18
C CYS A 343 -4.60 15.48 21.29
N LYS A 344 -3.38 14.92 21.28
CA LYS A 344 -3.00 13.73 20.51
C LYS A 344 -3.87 12.54 20.90
N ASP A 345 -3.99 12.27 22.19
CA ASP A 345 -4.81 11.17 22.73
C ASP A 345 -6.30 11.35 22.38
N TYR A 346 -6.82 12.58 22.49
CA TYR A 346 -8.21 12.85 22.13
C TYR A 346 -8.50 12.55 20.65
N ILE A 347 -7.60 12.96 19.76
CA ILE A 347 -7.74 12.68 18.33
C ILE A 347 -7.67 11.18 18.05
N ALA A 348 -6.68 10.48 18.62
CA ALA A 348 -6.55 9.03 18.47
C ALA A 348 -7.86 8.30 18.85
N VAL A 349 -8.40 8.61 20.03
CA VAL A 349 -9.66 8.01 20.51
C VAL A 349 -10.85 8.40 19.64
N THR A 350 -10.92 9.64 19.17
CA THR A 350 -12.05 10.14 18.37
C THR A 350 -12.08 9.51 16.99
N CYS A 351 -10.93 9.40 16.32
CA CYS A 351 -10.80 8.80 14.99
C CYS A 351 -11.04 7.29 15.01
N GLN A 352 -10.58 6.57 16.05
CA GLN A 352 -10.83 5.12 16.19
C GLN A 352 -12.30 4.77 16.48
N GLY A 353 -13.09 5.71 16.99
CA GLY A 353 -14.46 5.45 17.44
C GLY A 353 -15.52 5.36 16.33
N ASN A 354 -15.17 5.50 15.04
CA ASN A 354 -16.11 5.62 13.90
C ASN A 354 -17.18 6.73 14.05
N ILE A 355 -17.02 7.66 14.99
CA ILE A 355 -17.96 8.78 15.28
C ILE A 355 -17.35 10.11 14.80
N TRP A 356 -16.33 10.07 13.93
CA TRP A 356 -15.56 11.24 13.53
C TRP A 356 -16.45 12.33 12.90
N SER A 357 -17.44 11.94 12.09
CA SER A 357 -18.38 12.85 11.41
C SER A 357 -19.16 13.73 12.40
N ASP A 358 -19.54 13.17 13.55
CA ASP A 358 -20.29 13.87 14.60
C ASP A 358 -19.37 14.71 15.51
N LYS A 359 -18.05 14.57 15.33
CA LYS A 359 -16.99 15.19 16.14
C LYS A 359 -16.08 16.07 15.29
N MET A 360 -16.42 16.33 14.03
CA MET A 360 -15.60 17.13 13.11
C MET A 360 -15.26 18.51 13.68
N ASP A 361 -16.27 19.22 14.21
CA ASP A 361 -16.06 20.52 14.84
C ASP A 361 -15.11 20.43 16.04
N ASP A 362 -15.21 19.35 16.83
CA ASP A 362 -14.30 19.10 17.95
C ASP A 362 -12.87 18.85 17.44
N LEU A 363 -12.69 18.09 16.35
CA LEU A 363 -11.39 17.81 15.74
C LEU A 363 -10.73 19.08 15.18
N CYS A 364 -11.49 19.92 14.48
CA CYS A 364 -11.03 21.23 14.01
C CYS A 364 -10.57 22.11 15.18
N GLN A 365 -11.35 22.15 16.27
CA GLN A 365 -11.00 22.93 17.46
C GLN A 365 -9.70 22.44 18.13
N VAL A 366 -9.49 21.11 18.18
CA VAL A 366 -8.24 20.55 18.71
C VAL A 366 -7.06 20.94 17.81
N TYR A 367 -7.23 20.91 16.48
CA TYR A 367 -6.22 21.39 15.54
C TYR A 367 -5.91 22.88 15.74
N GLU A 368 -6.92 23.74 15.86
CA GLU A 368 -6.75 25.18 16.16
C GLU A 368 -6.03 25.42 17.49
N THR A 369 -6.28 24.58 18.49
CA THR A 369 -5.59 24.64 19.79
C THR A 369 -4.11 24.33 19.62
N VAL A 370 -3.77 23.28 18.88
CA VAL A 370 -2.38 22.92 18.57
C VAL A 370 -1.70 24.00 17.71
N GLU A 371 -2.41 24.60 16.75
CA GLU A 371 -1.90 25.75 15.99
C GLU A 371 -1.62 26.96 16.91
N SER A 372 -2.51 27.24 17.86
CA SER A 372 -2.37 28.32 18.83
C SER A 372 -1.17 28.12 19.76
N MET A 373 -0.76 26.88 20.04
CA MET A 373 0.48 26.60 20.78
C MET A 373 1.72 27.17 20.07
N PHE A 374 1.70 27.28 18.74
CA PHE A 374 2.79 27.88 17.96
C PHE A 374 2.69 29.38 17.83
N LEU A 375 1.47 29.89 17.60
CA LEU A 375 1.25 31.31 17.35
C LEU A 375 1.32 32.13 18.65
N ASN A 376 0.72 31.63 19.73
CA ASN A 376 0.57 32.34 21.02
C ASN A 376 0.80 31.39 22.22
N PRO A 377 2.03 30.85 22.42
CA PRO A 377 2.30 29.87 23.46
C PRO A 377 1.97 30.37 24.88
N GLU A 378 2.19 31.66 25.16
CA GLU A 378 1.90 32.26 26.47
C GLU A 378 0.40 32.31 26.80
N GLU A 379 -0.46 32.51 25.80
CA GLU A 379 -1.91 32.56 26.01
C GLU A 379 -2.45 31.17 26.33
N VAL A 380 -1.96 30.15 25.62
CA VAL A 380 -2.32 28.75 25.87
C VAL A 380 -1.88 28.31 27.27
N LEU A 381 -0.65 28.67 27.68
CA LEU A 381 -0.16 28.35 29.03
C LEU A 381 -0.98 29.07 30.11
N LYS A 382 -1.32 30.35 29.93
CA LYS A 382 -2.19 31.08 30.88
C LYS A 382 -3.58 30.43 30.99
N ALA A 383 -4.17 30.03 29.87
CA ALA A 383 -5.46 29.33 29.86
C ALA A 383 -5.38 27.97 30.58
N ALA A 384 -4.28 27.23 30.40
CA ALA A 384 -4.05 25.96 31.08
C ALA A 384 -3.80 26.12 32.60
N SER A 385 -3.02 27.13 33.01
CA SER A 385 -2.74 27.40 34.43
C SER A 385 -3.97 27.89 35.20
N GLN A 386 -4.83 28.71 34.57
CA GLN A 386 -6.10 29.12 35.16
C GLN A 386 -7.06 27.93 35.40
N MET A 387 -6.86 26.82 34.69
CA MET A 387 -7.67 25.62 34.80
C MET A 387 -7.20 24.68 35.94
N GLU A 388 -5.89 24.58 36.20
CA GLU A 388 -5.35 23.78 37.32
C GLU A 388 -5.75 24.36 38.70
N GLU A 389 -5.97 25.68 38.80
CA GLU A 389 -6.46 26.33 40.03
C GLU A 389 -7.96 26.09 40.30
N SER A 390 -8.75 25.74 39.27
CA SER A 390 -10.17 25.41 39.39
C SER A 390 -10.36 23.89 39.50
N ASN A 391 -10.16 23.32 40.70
CA ASN A 391 -10.29 21.89 41.04
C ASN A 391 -11.48 21.15 40.38
N THR A 392 -11.34 20.73 39.12
CA THR A 392 -12.31 19.91 38.41
C THR A 392 -11.56 18.77 37.71
N VAL A 393 -11.56 17.61 38.37
CA VAL A 393 -11.21 16.33 37.78
C VAL A 393 -12.30 16.01 36.75
N GLY A 394 -12.07 16.35 35.48
CA GLY A 394 -13.01 16.10 34.39
C GLY A 394 -12.29 15.64 33.13
N GLU A 395 -12.96 14.79 32.35
CA GLU A 395 -12.51 14.17 31.09
C GLU A 395 -11.71 15.13 30.18
N PRO A 396 -10.72 14.64 29.41
CA PRO A 396 -9.92 15.44 28.46
C PRO A 396 -10.80 16.25 27.49
N LYS A 397 -11.98 15.71 27.14
CA LYS A 397 -13.02 16.37 26.35
C LYS A 397 -13.54 17.67 26.96
N ARG A 398 -13.61 17.81 28.29
CA ARG A 398 -14.00 19.07 28.97
C ARG A 398 -12.87 20.07 29.05
N ARG A 399 -11.62 19.59 29.13
CA ARG A 399 -10.41 20.43 29.16
C ARG A 399 -10.17 21.13 27.82
N LEU A 400 -10.24 20.38 26.72
CA LEU A 400 -10.18 20.92 25.36
C LEU A 400 -11.35 21.86 25.06
N LYS A 401 -12.54 21.50 25.53
CA LYS A 401 -13.76 22.33 25.41
C LYS A 401 -13.73 23.59 26.27
N MET A 402 -12.73 23.81 27.12
CA MET A 402 -12.64 25.02 27.97
C MET A 402 -11.42 25.89 27.69
N LEU A 403 -10.45 25.41 26.91
CA LEU A 403 -9.31 26.20 26.39
C LEU A 403 -9.74 27.28 25.38
N GLY A 404 -10.96 27.18 24.83
CA GLY A 404 -11.80 28.31 24.42
C GLY A 404 -11.29 29.22 23.30
N LEU A 405 -11.84 29.04 22.09
CA LEU A 405 -12.18 30.16 21.20
C LEU A 405 -13.70 30.09 20.92
N SER A 406 -14.50 30.63 21.85
CA SER A 406 -15.96 30.87 21.79
C SER A 406 -16.89 29.73 21.30
N PHE A 407 -17.66 29.13 22.21
CA PHE A 407 -18.73 28.18 21.90
C PHE A 407 -19.96 28.87 21.31
N GLY A 408 -20.10 28.82 19.99
CA GLY A 408 -21.35 29.13 19.29
C GLY A 408 -22.39 28.03 19.47
N SER A 409 -22.88 27.82 20.70
CA SER A 409 -24.00 26.90 20.94
C SER A 409 -25.28 27.52 20.36
N LYS A 410 -25.67 27.09 19.15
CA LYS A 410 -27.07 27.08 18.74
C LYS A 410 -27.52 25.63 18.69
N GLU A 411 -27.99 25.13 19.83
CA GLU A 411 -28.83 23.94 19.88
C GLU A 411 -29.98 24.10 18.87
N LYS A 412 -29.96 23.28 17.81
CA LYS A 412 -31.09 23.15 16.89
C LYS A 412 -32.21 22.38 17.59
N ASN A 413 -33.01 23.09 18.38
CA ASN A 413 -34.36 22.64 18.70
C ASN A 413 -35.26 22.88 17.49
N LEU A 414 -35.75 21.80 16.87
CA LEU A 414 -36.82 21.86 15.88
C LEU A 414 -38.09 22.44 16.51
N ARG A 415 -38.50 23.64 16.09
CA ARG A 415 -39.91 24.04 16.01
C ARG A 415 -40.10 25.17 14.97
N ASN A 416 -41.19 25.02 14.21
CA ASN A 416 -41.57 25.72 12.97
C ASN A 416 -41.77 27.25 13.07
N PRO A 417 -41.88 27.96 11.91
CA PRO A 417 -41.45 29.35 11.76
C PRO A 417 -42.57 30.37 11.97
N SER A 418 -42.21 31.57 12.41
CA SER A 418 -43.00 32.78 12.17
C SER A 418 -42.09 33.99 11.97
N LYS A 419 -42.60 34.89 11.13
CA LYS A 419 -41.96 36.03 10.45
C LYS A 419 -41.51 37.11 11.44
N ASP A 420 -40.35 37.73 11.21
CA ASP A 420 -40.27 39.09 10.69
C ASP A 420 -38.83 39.62 10.52
N VAL A 421 -38.75 40.53 9.54
CA VAL A 421 -37.65 41.23 8.88
C VAL A 421 -36.83 42.15 9.82
N LYS A 422 -35.48 42.18 9.70
CA LYS A 422 -34.66 43.36 9.25
C LYS A 422 -33.14 43.14 9.25
N ASN A 423 -32.50 43.75 8.25
CA ASN A 423 -31.09 43.78 7.85
C ASN A 423 -30.06 44.19 8.93
N SER A 424 -28.83 43.66 8.79
CA SER A 424 -27.59 44.46 8.82
C SER A 424 -26.43 43.69 8.15
N GLU A 425 -25.66 44.40 7.34
CA GLU A 425 -24.51 43.94 6.54
C GLU A 425 -23.24 43.68 7.37
N GLU A 426 -22.27 43.03 6.69
CA GLU A 426 -20.80 43.05 6.85
C GLU A 426 -20.04 41.96 7.64
N ASN A 427 -19.20 41.25 6.85
CA ASN A 427 -17.80 40.88 7.06
C ASN A 427 -17.38 40.01 8.26
N SER A 428 -17.08 38.74 7.99
CA SER A 428 -15.73 38.19 8.25
C SER A 428 -15.50 36.91 7.44
N SER A 429 -14.61 36.98 6.44
CA SER A 429 -14.06 35.82 5.75
C SER A 429 -12.74 35.44 6.42
N ARG A 430 -12.76 34.42 7.29
CA ARG A 430 -11.54 33.76 7.79
C ARG A 430 -11.60 32.29 7.37
N GLN A 431 -10.65 31.88 6.54
CA GLN A 431 -10.50 30.50 6.09
C GLN A 431 -9.51 29.76 7.04
N PRO A 432 -9.84 28.57 7.57
CA PRO A 432 -9.07 27.92 8.63
C PRO A 432 -7.91 27.01 8.16
N PHE A 433 -7.52 27.01 6.88
CA PHE A 433 -6.58 26.01 6.34
C PHE A 433 -5.25 26.58 5.77
N SER A 434 -4.93 27.86 5.94
CA SER A 434 -3.83 28.48 5.16
C SER A 434 -2.49 28.67 5.88
N SER A 435 -2.40 28.65 7.22
CA SER A 435 -1.19 29.13 7.93
C SER A 435 -0.03 28.14 8.02
N PHE A 436 -0.30 26.83 8.02
CA PHE A 436 0.77 25.82 8.17
C PHE A 436 1.58 25.58 6.91
N PHE A 437 0.98 25.80 5.73
CA PHE A 437 1.59 25.50 4.42
C PHE A 437 2.24 26.72 3.74
N ASP A 438 2.10 27.92 4.31
CA ASP A 438 2.55 29.17 3.70
C ASP A 438 4.02 29.51 4.06
N GLY A 439 4.91 28.54 3.91
CA GLY A 439 6.37 28.73 3.95
C GLY A 439 6.90 29.16 2.59
N LYS A 440 6.72 30.43 2.22
CA LYS A 440 7.08 30.99 0.91
C LYS A 440 8.49 30.63 0.44
N SER A 441 8.57 29.87 -0.65
CA SER A 441 9.66 29.99 -1.63
C SER A 441 9.52 31.35 -2.33
N SER A 442 10.37 32.29 -1.95
CA SER A 442 10.56 33.55 -2.67
C SER A 442 11.32 33.28 -3.97
N LEU A 443 10.64 33.18 -5.10
CA LEU A 443 11.16 33.52 -6.44
C LEU A 443 9.96 33.80 -7.36
N PHE A 444 10.07 34.83 -8.22
CA PHE A 444 9.06 35.38 -9.16
C PHE A 444 8.15 36.49 -8.61
N LEU A 445 8.74 37.68 -8.44
CA LEU A 445 8.04 38.96 -8.50
C LEU A 445 7.40 39.15 -9.89
N LYS A 446 6.07 39.31 -9.94
CA LYS A 446 5.36 39.83 -11.12
C LYS A 446 5.27 41.36 -11.04
N LYS A 447 6.00 42.06 -11.93
CA LYS A 447 5.44 43.04 -12.90
C LYS A 447 6.57 43.72 -13.71
N PRO A 448 6.30 44.08 -14.99
CA PRO A 448 7.29 44.59 -15.93
C PRO A 448 7.48 46.12 -15.80
N PRO A 449 8.62 46.69 -16.20
CA PRO A 449 8.76 48.14 -16.32
C PRO A 449 8.11 48.64 -17.64
N ARG A 450 7.42 49.79 -17.55
CA ARG A 450 6.94 50.60 -18.69
C ARG A 450 7.92 51.76 -19.00
N PRO A 451 7.83 52.39 -20.18
CA PRO A 451 8.99 52.86 -20.95
C PRO A 451 9.22 54.37 -20.90
N GLU A 452 10.46 54.81 -21.13
CA GLU A 452 10.80 56.16 -21.57
C GLU A 452 11.89 56.12 -22.67
N SER A 453 11.48 56.50 -23.89
CA SER A 453 12.10 57.42 -24.89
C SER A 453 13.64 57.55 -24.94
N VAL A 454 14.42 57.60 -26.03
CA VAL A 454 14.38 58.08 -27.44
C VAL A 454 15.62 57.40 -28.10
N SER A 455 15.72 56.93 -29.35
CA SER A 455 15.94 57.73 -30.57
C SER A 455 16.37 56.82 -31.76
N VAL A 456 15.81 57.09 -32.96
CA VAL A 456 16.36 56.94 -34.34
C VAL A 456 16.78 55.53 -34.83
N GLY A 457 16.33 55.00 -35.98
CA GLY A 457 15.53 55.56 -37.06
C GLY A 457 15.26 54.55 -38.19
N ASP A 458 14.36 55.02 -39.09
CA ASP A 458 14.11 54.64 -40.49
C ASP A 458 13.46 53.29 -40.90
N LYS A 459 12.18 53.43 -41.32
CA LYS A 459 11.55 53.05 -42.62
C LYS A 459 11.60 51.57 -43.06
N ALA A 460 10.53 50.93 -43.54
CA ALA A 460 9.23 51.35 -44.06
C ALA A 460 8.26 50.15 -44.21
N ALA A 461 6.94 50.44 -44.24
CA ALA A 461 5.82 49.80 -45.01
C ALA A 461 5.59 48.27 -44.88
N CYS A 462 4.40 47.68 -44.90
CA CYS A 462 2.97 48.06 -44.95
C CYS A 462 2.21 46.71 -44.75
N HIS A 463 1.00 46.77 -44.17
CA HIS A 463 -0.13 45.81 -44.19
C HIS A 463 0.04 44.44 -44.89
N ASP A 464 -0.35 43.34 -44.23
CA ASP A 464 -1.76 42.91 -44.27
C ASP A 464 -2.10 41.83 -43.23
N GLU A 465 -3.38 41.74 -42.91
CA GLU A 465 -4.01 40.98 -41.86
C GLU A 465 -4.11 39.46 -42.11
N ASN A 466 -4.38 38.78 -40.99
CA ASN A 466 -5.10 37.52 -40.82
C ASN A 466 -4.35 36.19 -40.62
N GLU A 467 -4.56 35.73 -39.38
CA GLU A 467 -4.99 34.40 -38.97
C GLU A 467 -3.94 33.37 -38.57
N ASN A 468 -3.68 33.44 -37.26
CA ASN A 468 -3.73 32.33 -36.31
C ASN A 468 -2.89 31.12 -36.63
N ASP A 469 -1.65 31.22 -36.20
CA ASP A 469 -0.86 30.08 -35.79
C ASP A 469 -0.27 30.39 -34.39
N TRP A 470 0.07 29.32 -33.68
CA TRP A 470 0.88 29.27 -32.46
C TRP A 470 0.18 29.36 -31.09
N THR A 471 0.15 28.18 -30.46
CA THR A 471 0.97 27.87 -29.27
C THR A 471 0.89 28.86 -28.10
N ILE A 472 0.28 28.42 -27.01
CA ILE A 472 0.32 29.07 -25.70
C ILE A 472 0.52 27.94 -24.68
N VAL A 473 1.76 27.71 -24.21
CA VAL A 473 2.37 28.28 -22.98
C VAL A 473 1.60 27.91 -21.73
#